data_AF-A0AAD4IG15-F1
#
_entry.id   AF-A0AAD4IG15-F1
#
_cell.length_a   1.000
_cell.length_b   1.000
_cell.length_c   1.000
_cell.angle_alpha   90.00
_cell.angle_beta   90.00
_cell.angle_gamma   90.00
#
_symmetry.space_group_name_H-M   'P 1'
#
loop_
_entity.id
_entity.type
_entity.pdbx_description
1 polymer ?
#
loop_
_entity_poly.entity_id
_entity_poly.type
_entity_poly.pdbx_seq_one_letter_code
_entity_poly.pdbx_strand_id
1 'polypeptide(L)'
;MQVKNYYQVQNFIYGLSFVNSADTISTDAGINPHGLGHTGVGGDIRDIYSSPNDPLFWLHHIQLDYMWALWQARDPARLTDISGPRTIEGFGPSPDAVEQSTVDKSVWMGFMGDDIEAGALLDTMNREAGGVLCYKYEDSPLLAVRNLQIPRSQKA
;
A
#
# COMPACT_ATOMS: atom_id res chain seq x y z
N MET A 1 8.39 25.38 6.30
CA MET A 1 7.55 24.19 6.03
C MET A 1 8.46 23.15 5.41
N GLN A 2 8.83 22.11 6.14
CA GLN A 2 9.72 21.06 5.63
C GLN A 2 8.90 20.20 4.66
N VAL A 3 9.24 20.21 3.38
CA VAL A 3 8.65 19.29 2.40
C VAL A 3 9.10 17.89 2.79
N LYS A 4 8.19 17.09 3.35
CA LYS A 4 8.45 15.66 3.54
C LYS A 4 8.52 15.03 2.16
N ASN A 5 9.69 14.53 1.78
CA ASN A 5 9.82 13.71 0.59
C ASN A 5 9.22 12.34 0.90
N TYR A 6 7.93 12.18 0.59
CA TYR A 6 7.25 10.88 0.74
C TYR A 6 7.91 9.88 -0.21
N TYR A 7 8.54 8.85 0.36
CA TYR A 7 8.99 7.71 -0.43
C TYR A 7 7.75 6.90 -0.79
N GLN A 8 7.12 7.20 -1.92
CA GLN A 8 6.01 6.40 -2.42
C GLN A 8 6.39 4.92 -2.43
N VAL A 9 5.44 4.04 -2.08
CA VAL A 9 5.63 2.59 -2.19
C VAL A 9 6.20 2.23 -3.56
N GLN A 10 5.79 2.94 -4.63
CA GLN A 10 6.36 2.78 -5.96
C GLN A 10 7.89 3.01 -6.05
N ASN A 11 8.42 4.02 -5.39
CA ASN A 11 9.86 4.26 -5.34
C ASN A 11 10.60 3.21 -4.48
N PHE A 12 9.93 2.67 -3.48
CA PHE A 12 10.43 1.51 -2.75
C PHE A 12 10.46 0.25 -3.60
N ILE A 13 9.43 0.02 -4.42
CA ILE A 13 9.40 -1.06 -5.42
C ILE A 13 10.57 -0.92 -6.38
N TYR A 14 10.86 0.28 -6.87
CA TYR A 14 12.05 0.51 -7.70
C TYR A 14 13.37 0.27 -6.96
N GLY A 15 13.40 0.50 -5.65
CA GLY A 15 14.55 0.21 -4.79
C GLY A 15 14.64 -1.25 -4.32
N LEU A 16 13.62 -2.08 -4.57
CA LEU A 16 13.71 -3.53 -4.47
C LEU A 16 14.36 -4.01 -5.78
N SER A 17 15.66 -4.28 -5.74
CA SER A 17 16.52 -4.60 -6.88
C SER A 17 16.23 -5.93 -7.59
N PHE A 18 14.97 -6.31 -7.75
CA PHE A 18 14.56 -7.44 -8.59
C PHE A 18 14.32 -7.04 -10.06
N VAL A 19 14.08 -5.75 -10.33
CA VAL A 19 13.93 -5.22 -11.69
C VAL A 19 15.29 -4.71 -12.15
N ASN A 20 15.84 -5.28 -13.23
CA ASN A 20 17.05 -4.76 -13.85
C ASN A 20 16.79 -3.32 -14.30
N SER A 21 17.80 -2.45 -14.33
CA SER A 21 17.63 -1.09 -14.89
C SER A 21 17.14 -1.10 -16.34
N ALA A 22 17.38 -2.20 -17.07
CA ALA A 22 16.85 -2.45 -18.40
C ALA A 22 15.35 -2.86 -18.41
N ASP A 23 14.84 -3.40 -17.30
CA ASP A 23 13.44 -3.79 -17.10
C ASP A 23 12.64 -2.69 -16.36
N THR A 24 13.30 -1.61 -15.96
CA THR A 24 12.67 -0.45 -15.31
C THR A 24 11.89 0.36 -16.34
N ILE A 25 10.57 0.38 -16.22
CA ILE A 25 9.71 1.21 -17.06
C ILE A 25 9.47 2.54 -16.33
N SER A 26 9.55 3.66 -17.05
CA SER A 26 9.14 4.97 -16.54
C SER A 26 7.66 4.94 -16.14
N THR A 27 7.34 5.18 -14.86
CA THR A 27 5.95 5.20 -14.37
C THR A 27 5.23 6.51 -14.66
N ASP A 28 4.10 6.42 -15.35
CA ASP A 28 2.90 7.19 -15.03
C ASP A 28 1.95 6.35 -14.16
N ALA A 29 0.82 6.90 -13.71
CA ALA A 29 -0.13 6.25 -12.78
C ALA A 29 -0.60 4.84 -13.20
N GLY A 30 -0.45 4.46 -14.47
CA GLY A 30 -0.78 3.13 -15.00
C GLY A 30 0.37 2.11 -15.12
N ILE A 31 1.64 2.52 -14.96
CA ILE A 31 2.82 1.67 -15.25
C ILE A 31 3.56 1.23 -13.97
N ASN A 32 2.81 0.95 -12.91
CA ASN A 32 3.35 0.44 -11.63
C ASN A 32 2.93 -1.03 -11.41
N PRO A 33 3.49 -1.79 -10.45
CA PRO A 33 3.07 -3.17 -10.23
C PRO A 33 1.58 -3.35 -9.96
N HIS A 34 0.92 -2.39 -9.29
CA HIS A 34 -0.54 -2.45 -9.12
C HIS A 34 -1.27 -2.42 -10.47
N GLY A 35 -0.98 -1.42 -11.32
CA GLY A 35 -1.59 -1.27 -12.65
C GLY A 35 -1.18 -2.36 -13.65
N LEU A 36 0.10 -2.75 -13.65
CA LEU A 36 0.63 -3.80 -14.54
C LEU A 36 0.15 -5.19 -14.14
N GLY A 37 -0.05 -5.47 -12.84
CA GLY A 37 -0.64 -6.73 -12.40
C GLY A 37 -2.07 -6.90 -12.93
N HIS A 38 -2.90 -5.87 -12.78
CA HIS A 38 -4.26 -5.84 -13.36
C HIS A 38 -4.24 -5.95 -14.89
N THR A 39 -3.40 -5.16 -15.55
CA THR A 39 -3.35 -5.09 -17.03
C THR A 39 -2.77 -6.37 -17.65
N GLY A 40 -1.78 -6.99 -17.00
CA GLY A 40 -1.08 -8.17 -17.49
C GLY A 40 -1.95 -9.42 -17.51
N VAL A 41 -2.90 -9.54 -16.57
CA VAL A 41 -3.91 -10.63 -16.59
C VAL A 41 -5.01 -10.32 -17.59
N GLY A 42 -5.54 -9.09 -17.60
CA GLY A 42 -6.64 -8.69 -18.49
C GLY A 42 -8.00 -9.27 -18.04
N GLY A 43 -9.06 -9.04 -18.83
CA GLY A 43 -10.43 -9.43 -18.42
C GLY A 43 -10.97 -8.55 -17.29
N ASP A 44 -11.75 -9.15 -16.38
CA ASP A 44 -12.46 -8.44 -15.31
C ASP A 44 -11.51 -7.76 -14.31
N ILE A 45 -10.38 -8.38 -13.98
CA ILE A 45 -9.38 -7.79 -13.06
C ILE A 45 -8.80 -6.47 -13.58
N ARG A 46 -8.89 -6.18 -14.90
CA ARG A 46 -8.42 -4.92 -15.47
C ARG A 46 -9.39 -3.76 -15.26
N ASP A 47 -10.67 -4.04 -14.99
CA ASP A 47 -11.69 -3.02 -14.79
C ASP A 47 -11.61 -2.44 -13.37
N ILE A 48 -11.44 -1.12 -13.25
CA ILE A 48 -11.19 -0.46 -11.96
C ILE A 48 -12.33 -0.65 -10.93
N TYR A 49 -13.57 -0.85 -11.39
CA TYR A 49 -14.74 -0.97 -10.53
C TYR A 49 -15.10 -2.41 -10.22
N SER A 50 -14.91 -3.31 -11.19
CA SER A 50 -15.33 -4.71 -11.11
C SER A 50 -14.17 -5.69 -10.94
N SER A 51 -12.93 -5.21 -10.85
CA SER A 51 -11.75 -6.06 -10.64
C SER A 51 -11.84 -7.08 -9.50
N PRO A 52 -12.52 -6.81 -8.34
CA PRO A 52 -12.69 -7.82 -7.30
C PRO A 52 -13.52 -9.05 -7.70
N ASN A 53 -14.22 -9.02 -8.85
CA ASN A 53 -14.95 -10.18 -9.38
C ASN A 53 -14.02 -11.30 -9.85
N ASP A 54 -12.77 -10.98 -10.21
CA ASP A 54 -11.75 -11.96 -10.54
C ASP A 54 -11.04 -12.43 -9.25
N PRO A 55 -11.01 -13.74 -8.92
CA PRO A 55 -10.35 -14.25 -7.72
C PRO A 55 -8.85 -13.87 -7.62
N LEU A 56 -8.17 -13.62 -8.75
CA LEU A 56 -6.77 -13.21 -8.76
C LEU A 56 -6.56 -11.81 -8.17
N PHE A 57 -7.61 -10.97 -8.10
CA PHE A 57 -7.57 -9.66 -7.45
C PHE A 57 -7.00 -9.74 -6.04
N TRP A 58 -7.47 -10.71 -5.26
CA TRP A 58 -7.10 -10.86 -3.86
C TRP A 58 -5.63 -11.27 -3.71
N LEU A 59 -5.15 -12.18 -4.56
CA LEU A 59 -3.74 -12.59 -4.55
C LEU A 59 -2.81 -11.45 -4.98
N HIS A 60 -3.23 -10.67 -5.98
CA HIS A 60 -2.52 -9.48 -6.43
C HIS A 60 -2.39 -8.43 -5.31
N HIS A 61 -3.50 -8.09 -4.65
CA HIS A 61 -3.51 -7.10 -3.57
C HIS A 61 -2.82 -7.57 -2.29
N ILE A 62 -2.81 -8.88 -2.00
CA ILE A 62 -1.98 -9.46 -0.92
C ILE A 62 -0.49 -9.18 -1.18
N GLN A 63 -0.02 -9.33 -2.42
CA GLN A 63 1.37 -9.04 -2.76
C GLN A 63 1.69 -7.54 -2.64
N LEU A 64 0.75 -6.65 -2.98
CA LEU A 64 0.91 -5.21 -2.79
C LEU A 64 0.98 -4.82 -1.30
N ASP A 65 0.10 -5.39 -0.48
CA ASP A 65 0.10 -5.20 0.97
C ASP A 65 1.40 -5.72 1.60
N TYR A 66 1.91 -6.87 1.15
CA TYR A 66 3.22 -7.36 1.59
C TYR A 66 4.36 -6.39 1.25
N MET A 67 4.35 -5.83 0.04
CA MET A 67 5.35 -4.84 -0.37
C MET A 67 5.25 -3.55 0.46
N TRP A 68 4.03 -3.13 0.83
CA TRP A 68 3.82 -2.01 1.74
C TRP A 68 4.33 -2.32 3.16
N ALA A 69 4.05 -3.51 3.70
CA ALA A 69 4.58 -3.94 5.00
C ALA A 69 6.13 -3.97 5.03
N LEU A 70 6.77 -4.44 3.95
CA LEU A 70 8.23 -4.39 3.80
C LEU A 70 8.76 -2.95 3.71
N TRP A 71 8.00 -2.02 3.16
CA TRP A 71 8.37 -0.61 3.12
C TRP A 71 8.30 0.04 4.51
N GLN A 72 7.24 -0.22 5.28
CA GLN A 72 7.09 0.28 6.65
C GLN A 72 8.15 -0.29 7.58
N ALA A 73 8.49 -1.57 7.40
CA ALA A 73 9.54 -2.27 8.14
C ALA A 73 10.91 -1.59 8.13
N ARG A 74 11.23 -0.75 7.12
CA ARG A 74 12.52 -0.07 7.02
C ARG A 74 12.64 1.17 7.91
N ASP A 75 11.52 1.75 8.34
CA ASP A 75 11.51 2.94 9.18
C ASP A 75 10.19 3.02 9.96
N PRO A 76 10.19 2.88 11.30
CA PRO A 76 8.99 2.95 12.12
C PRO A 76 8.17 4.23 11.92
N ALA A 77 8.78 5.35 11.51
CA ALA A 77 8.07 6.59 11.21
C ALA A 77 7.04 6.42 10.07
N ARG A 78 7.16 5.35 9.26
CA ARG A 78 6.26 5.02 8.15
C ARG A 78 4.96 4.36 8.58
N LEU A 79 4.84 3.92 9.83
CA LEU A 79 3.59 3.34 10.36
C LEU A 79 2.45 4.38 10.44
N THR A 80 2.77 5.67 10.35
CA THR A 80 1.79 6.78 10.36
C THR A 80 1.90 7.67 9.12
N ASP A 81 2.67 7.26 8.11
CA ASP A 81 2.92 8.06 6.92
C ASP A 81 1.76 7.95 5.93
N ILE A 82 1.01 9.04 5.81
CA ILE A 82 -0.17 9.15 4.95
C ILE A 82 -0.18 10.53 4.28
N SER A 83 -0.57 10.58 3.00
CA SER A 83 -0.67 11.81 2.24
C SER A 83 -1.55 11.63 1.01
N GLY A 84 -1.90 12.74 0.36
CA GLY A 84 -2.63 12.75 -0.89
C GLY A 84 -4.13 12.98 -0.70
N PRO A 85 -4.83 13.37 -1.78
CA PRO A 85 -6.26 13.61 -1.76
C PRO A 85 -7.06 12.34 -1.45
N ARG A 86 -8.22 12.51 -0.81
CA ARG A 86 -9.16 11.40 -0.51
C ARG A 86 -9.94 10.91 -1.73
N THR A 87 -9.90 11.65 -2.83
CA THR A 87 -10.65 11.37 -4.05
C THR A 87 -9.72 11.23 -5.25
N ILE A 88 -10.14 10.39 -6.19
CA ILE A 88 -9.47 10.23 -7.48
C ILE A 88 -9.45 11.59 -8.18
N GLU A 89 -8.28 11.99 -8.70
CA GLU A 89 -8.04 13.29 -9.34
C GLU A 89 -8.18 14.53 -8.43
N GLY A 90 -8.39 14.34 -7.12
CA GLY A 90 -8.44 15.44 -6.14
C GLY A 90 -9.76 16.22 -6.11
N PHE A 91 -10.79 15.77 -6.80
CA PHE A 91 -12.13 16.39 -6.72
C PHE A 91 -12.74 16.13 -5.35
N GLY A 92 -12.78 17.12 -4.45
CA GLY A 92 -13.51 16.96 -3.20
C GLY A 92 -15.02 17.19 -3.38
N PRO A 93 -15.76 17.30 -2.27
CA PRO A 93 -17.21 17.53 -2.28
C PRO A 93 -17.62 18.89 -2.89
N SER A 94 -16.66 19.76 -3.19
CA SER A 94 -16.85 20.96 -4.01
C SER A 94 -15.67 21.13 -4.99
N PRO A 95 -15.86 21.87 -6.11
CA PRO A 95 -14.85 22.03 -7.16
C PRO A 95 -13.49 22.57 -6.69
N ASP A 96 -13.46 23.28 -5.56
CA ASP A 96 -12.28 24.01 -5.06
C ASP A 96 -11.68 23.40 -3.79
N ALA A 97 -12.24 22.32 -3.25
CA ALA A 97 -11.78 21.71 -2.02
C ALA A 97 -11.10 20.37 -2.30
N VAL A 98 -9.78 20.29 -2.12
CA VAL A 98 -9.06 19.01 -2.08
C VAL A 98 -8.96 18.57 -0.63
N GLU A 99 -9.79 17.62 -0.20
CA GLU A 99 -9.66 17.03 1.13
C GLU A 99 -8.48 16.05 1.15
N GLN A 100 -7.50 16.29 2.04
CA GLN A 100 -6.34 15.42 2.20
C GLN A 100 -6.67 14.23 3.12
N SER A 101 -6.01 13.10 2.85
CA SER A 101 -6.03 11.92 3.71
C SER A 101 -5.16 12.16 4.95
N THR A 102 -5.71 11.83 6.12
CA THR A 102 -5.00 11.88 7.42
C THR A 102 -5.36 10.65 8.24
N VAL A 103 -4.56 10.33 9.25
CA VAL A 103 -4.71 9.09 10.05
C VAL A 103 -6.04 8.99 10.79
N ASP A 104 -6.65 10.12 11.12
CA ASP A 104 -7.94 10.25 11.81
C ASP A 104 -9.15 10.18 10.87
N LYS A 105 -8.94 10.14 9.54
CA LYS A 105 -10.04 10.05 8.58
C LYS A 105 -10.51 8.62 8.46
N SER A 106 -11.82 8.43 8.57
CA SER A 106 -12.43 7.12 8.37
C SER A 106 -12.34 6.66 6.92
N VAL A 107 -12.00 5.39 6.77
CA VAL A 107 -12.16 4.59 5.56
C VAL A 107 -13.54 3.96 5.61
N TRP A 108 -14.30 4.14 4.54
CA TRP A 108 -15.63 3.58 4.42
C TRP A 108 -15.55 2.07 4.19
N MET A 109 -16.15 1.28 5.08
CA MET A 109 -16.12 -0.19 5.00
C MET A 109 -17.36 -0.78 4.31
N GLY A 110 -18.32 0.07 3.96
CA GLY A 110 -19.54 -0.33 3.28
C GLY A 110 -20.36 -1.34 4.07
N PHE A 111 -20.81 -2.41 3.42
CA PHE A 111 -21.63 -3.44 4.06
C PHE A 111 -20.79 -4.44 4.88
N MET A 112 -19.46 -4.30 4.92
CA MET A 112 -18.58 -5.23 5.62
C MET A 112 -18.48 -4.97 7.13
N GLY A 113 -18.80 -3.76 7.58
CA GLY A 113 -18.73 -3.39 8.99
C GLY A 113 -18.76 -1.87 9.21
N ASP A 114 -18.46 -1.46 10.44
CA ASP A 114 -18.34 -0.06 10.80
C ASP A 114 -17.11 0.59 10.11
N ASP A 115 -17.20 1.88 9.84
CA ASP A 115 -16.09 2.65 9.27
C ASP A 115 -14.91 2.71 10.26
N ILE A 116 -13.69 2.61 9.73
CA ILE A 116 -12.46 2.49 10.53
C ILE A 116 -11.54 3.66 10.21
N GLU A 117 -10.96 4.30 11.23
CA GLU A 117 -9.93 5.34 11.02
C GLU A 117 -8.72 4.78 10.27
N ALA A 118 -8.22 5.53 9.30
CA ALA A 118 -7.10 5.10 8.45
C ALA A 118 -5.90 4.64 9.28
N GLY A 119 -5.55 5.37 10.35
CA GLY A 119 -4.46 5.05 11.26
C GLY A 119 -4.56 3.67 11.90
N ALA A 120 -5.77 3.19 12.17
CA ALA A 120 -6.00 1.87 12.74
C ALA A 120 -5.76 0.71 11.75
N LEU A 121 -5.66 1.03 10.45
CA LEU A 121 -5.39 0.09 9.36
C LEU A 121 -3.92 0.13 8.88
N LEU A 122 -3.11 1.10 9.34
CA LEU A 122 -1.75 1.28 8.82
C LEU A 122 -0.75 0.23 9.30
N ASP A 123 -0.96 -0.39 10.46
CA ASP A 123 -0.02 -1.37 11.03
C ASP A 123 -0.63 -2.78 11.09
N THR A 124 -0.16 -3.65 10.20
CA THR A 124 -0.58 -5.07 10.11
C THR A 124 -0.39 -5.86 11.39
N MET A 125 0.59 -5.48 12.23
CA MET A 125 0.92 -6.18 13.48
C MET A 125 0.45 -5.44 14.75
N ASN A 126 -0.19 -4.28 14.61
CA ASN A 126 -0.67 -3.46 15.73
C ASN A 126 0.40 -3.23 16.82
N ARG A 127 1.60 -2.82 16.43
CA ARG A 127 2.78 -2.67 17.31
C ARG A 127 2.59 -1.58 18.36
N GLU A 128 1.81 -0.55 18.06
CA GLU A 128 1.50 0.57 18.97
C GLU A 128 0.14 0.42 19.68
N ALA A 129 -0.53 -0.73 19.55
CA ALA A 129 -1.82 -1.04 20.18
C ALA A 129 -3.01 -0.12 19.82
N GLY A 130 -2.88 0.71 18.77
CA GLY A 130 -3.94 1.60 18.26
C GLY A 130 -4.68 1.09 17.01
N GLY A 131 -4.30 -0.07 16.48
CA GLY A 131 -4.85 -0.65 15.26
C GLY A 131 -5.78 -1.85 15.46
N VAL A 132 -6.38 -2.30 14.36
CA VAL A 132 -7.36 -3.42 14.34
C VAL A 132 -6.81 -4.70 13.69
N LEU A 133 -5.61 -4.64 13.09
CA LEU A 133 -5.00 -5.76 12.36
C LEU A 133 -4.09 -6.59 13.27
N CYS A 134 -3.94 -7.88 12.96
CA CYS A 134 -3.04 -8.77 13.69
C CYS A 134 -2.54 -9.91 12.80
N TYR A 135 -1.86 -9.57 11.71
CA TYR A 135 -1.26 -10.54 10.81
C TYR A 135 0.17 -10.13 10.43
N LYS A 136 0.93 -11.09 9.93
CA LYS A 136 2.26 -10.87 9.37
C LYS A 136 2.43 -11.72 8.13
N TYR A 137 3.30 -11.28 7.23
CA TYR A 137 3.76 -12.09 6.12
C TYR A 137 4.93 -12.96 6.53
N GLU A 138 4.99 -14.17 5.98
CA GLU A 138 6.20 -14.96 6.03
C GLU A 138 7.25 -14.37 5.10
N ASP A 139 8.50 -14.35 5.55
CA ASP A 139 9.61 -13.87 4.72
C ASP A 139 9.75 -14.79 3.50
N SER A 140 9.70 -14.21 2.30
CA SER A 140 10.02 -14.96 1.10
C SER A 140 11.48 -15.48 1.19
N PRO A 141 11.74 -16.77 0.93
CA PRO A 141 13.09 -17.32 0.89
C PRO A 141 14.01 -16.55 -0.08
N LEU A 142 13.45 -15.92 -1.10
CA LEU A 142 14.17 -15.09 -2.07
C LEU A 142 14.70 -13.77 -1.47
N LEU A 143 14.11 -13.29 -0.36
CA LEU A 143 14.54 -12.07 0.35
C LEU A 143 15.61 -12.34 1.41
N ALA A 144 15.69 -13.57 1.93
CA ALA A 144 16.69 -13.97 2.92
C ALA A 144 18.14 -13.82 2.41
N VAL A 145 18.34 -13.99 1.10
CA VAL A 145 19.65 -13.81 0.43
C VAL A 145 20.07 -12.32 0.39
N ARG A 146 19.16 -11.38 0.66
CA ARG A 146 19.35 -9.94 0.41
C ARG A 146 19.15 -9.03 1.63
N ASN A 147 19.06 -9.59 2.84
CA ASN A 147 18.83 -8.84 4.09
C ASN A 147 17.57 -7.94 4.06
N LEU A 148 16.53 -8.33 3.31
CA LEU A 148 15.26 -7.61 3.18
C LEU A 148 14.17 -8.27 4.04
N GLN A 149 14.41 -8.36 5.35
CA GLN A 149 13.47 -8.95 6.30
C GLN A 149 12.63 -7.88 6.98
N ILE A 150 11.36 -8.18 7.25
CA ILE A 150 10.56 -7.37 8.18
C ILE A 150 11.18 -7.56 9.57
N PRO A 151 11.63 -6.49 10.26
CA PRO A 151 12.18 -6.63 11.60
C PRO A 151 11.17 -7.36 12.47
N ARG A 152 11.58 -8.51 13.00
CA ARG A 152 10.78 -9.25 13.97
C ARG A 152 10.76 -8.39 15.22
N SER A 153 9.59 -7.92 15.64
CA SER A 153 9.46 -7.45 17.01
C SER A 153 9.85 -8.62 17.91
N GLN A 154 10.86 -8.43 18.75
CA GLN A 154 10.96 -9.27 19.93
C GLN A 154 9.70 -8.97 20.72
N LYS A 155 8.86 -9.99 20.92
CA LYS A 155 7.80 -9.88 21.91
C LYS A 155 8.48 -9.46 23.23
N ALA A 156 8.03 -8.35 23.80
CA ALA A 156 8.24 -8.08 25.21
C ALA A 156 7.54 -9.15 26.04
#